data_AF-A0A7X3RG87-F1
#
_entry.id   AF-A0A7X3RG87-F1
#
_cell.length_a   1.000
_cell.length_b   1.000
_cell.length_c   1.000
_cell.angle_alpha   90.00
_cell.angle_beta   90.00
_cell.angle_gamma   90.00
#
_symmetry.space_group_name_H-M   'P 1'
#
loop_
_entity.id
_entity.type
_entity.pdbx_description
1 polymer ?
#
loop_
_entity_poly.entity_id
_entity_poly.type
_entity_poly.pdbx_seq_one_letter_code
_entity_poly.pdbx_strand_id
1 'polypeptide(L)'
;MQVAERDMHSQLFNAAAEATAILAKAEKWFHLKQDLNYTFLYLTYLVRGLARIETLMHGETPRRKVIYQALEHNPSFFTAVFTDLIDKPKDETMLRGVLEQVDMYLEDNLQTLFKPLLDFLEESGDERTITDIYMHFGKRELALELACEWLSQKEVIEQFSAPVRLTKDSQTSVEEPAYYYDANNPFL
;
A
#
# COMPACT_ATOMS: atom_id res chain seq x y z
N MET A 1 23.53 8.61 6.49
CA MET A 1 23.43 8.88 5.04
C MET A 1 21.97 9.16 4.79
N GLN A 2 21.62 10.39 4.42
CA GLN A 2 20.23 10.82 4.22
C GLN A 2 19.78 10.46 2.81
N VAL A 3 18.51 10.10 2.67
CA VAL A 3 17.84 9.90 1.37
C VAL A 3 17.40 11.25 0.84
N ALA A 4 17.56 11.51 -0.45
CA ALA A 4 17.04 12.74 -1.06
C ALA A 4 15.49 12.71 -1.04
N GLU A 5 14.85 13.84 -0.78
CA GLU A 5 13.39 13.93 -0.54
C GLU A 5 12.53 13.30 -1.66
N ARG A 6 12.82 13.62 -2.93
CA ARG A 6 12.11 13.02 -4.08
C ARG A 6 12.30 11.50 -4.18
N ASP A 7 13.50 11.03 -3.85
CA ASP A 7 13.81 9.60 -3.83
C ASP A 7 13.08 8.91 -2.67
N MET A 8 12.96 9.58 -1.53
CA MET A 8 12.22 9.10 -0.37
C MET A 8 10.74 8.88 -0.69
N HIS A 9 10.03 9.85 -1.27
CA HIS A 9 8.62 9.68 -1.63
C HIS A 9 8.41 8.56 -2.66
N SER A 10 9.32 8.43 -3.64
CA SER A 10 9.28 7.30 -4.57
C SER A 10 9.47 5.96 -3.87
N GLN A 11 10.40 5.86 -2.91
CA GLN A 11 10.64 4.63 -2.17
C GLN A 11 9.50 4.28 -1.20
N LEU A 12 8.92 5.29 -0.54
CA LEU A 12 7.74 5.14 0.32
C LEU A 12 6.55 4.63 -0.48
N PHE A 13 6.24 5.26 -1.61
CA PHE A 13 5.15 4.83 -2.47
C PHE A 13 5.33 3.39 -2.95
N ASN A 14 6.55 3.03 -3.38
CA ASN A 14 6.83 1.67 -3.80
C ASN A 14 6.62 0.66 -2.66
N ALA A 15 7.11 0.97 -1.46
CA ALA A 15 6.97 0.09 -0.30
C ALA A 15 5.51 -0.02 0.19
N ALA A 16 4.75 1.08 0.13
CA ALA A 16 3.35 1.12 0.50
C ALA A 16 2.48 0.30 -0.48
N ALA A 17 2.70 0.46 -1.79
CA ALA A 17 1.98 -0.33 -2.81
C ALA A 17 2.26 -1.84 -2.68
N GLU A 18 3.50 -2.23 -2.35
CA GLU A 18 3.81 -3.64 -2.06
C GLU A 18 3.14 -4.10 -0.75
N ALA A 19 3.13 -3.26 0.28
CA ALA A 19 2.52 -3.56 1.56
C ALA A 19 1.00 -3.78 1.44
N THR A 20 0.27 -2.90 0.75
CA THR A 20 -1.18 -3.06 0.55
C THR A 20 -1.50 -4.35 -0.23
N ALA A 21 -0.68 -4.70 -1.22
CA ALA A 21 -0.85 -5.95 -1.97
C ALA A 21 -0.65 -7.21 -1.11
N ILE A 22 0.30 -7.18 -0.19
CA ILE A 22 0.54 -8.29 0.76
C ILE A 22 -0.58 -8.32 1.82
N LEU A 23 -1.03 -7.16 2.30
CA LEU A 23 -2.14 -7.02 3.25
C LEU A 23 -3.43 -7.63 2.67
N ALA A 24 -3.81 -7.24 1.44
CA ALA A 24 -4.98 -7.79 0.77
C ALA A 24 -4.93 -9.33 0.65
N LYS A 25 -3.73 -9.91 0.45
CA LYS A 25 -3.56 -11.37 0.48
C LYS A 25 -3.75 -11.94 1.88
N ALA A 26 -3.19 -11.31 2.91
CA ALA A 26 -3.36 -11.72 4.30
C ALA A 26 -4.85 -11.70 4.71
N GLU A 27 -5.55 -10.62 4.40
CA GLU A 27 -6.99 -10.45 4.65
C GLU A 27 -7.82 -11.49 3.92
N LYS A 28 -7.50 -11.78 2.66
CA LYS A 28 -8.16 -12.86 1.90
C LYS A 28 -7.98 -14.23 2.57
N TRP A 29 -6.78 -14.55 3.03
CA TRP A 29 -6.54 -15.82 3.73
C TRP A 29 -7.26 -15.88 5.08
N PHE A 30 -7.34 -14.75 5.77
CA PHE A 30 -8.01 -14.65 7.06
C PHE A 30 -9.54 -14.71 6.94
N HIS A 31 -10.15 -13.80 6.18
CA HIS A 31 -11.61 -13.65 6.11
C HIS A 31 -12.28 -14.68 5.21
N LEU A 32 -11.72 -14.96 4.02
CA LEU A 32 -12.39 -15.81 3.03
C LEU A 32 -11.96 -17.28 3.12
N LYS A 33 -10.70 -17.54 3.49
CA LYS A 33 -10.17 -18.90 3.58
C LYS A 33 -10.11 -19.44 5.00
N GLN A 34 -10.19 -18.56 6.01
CA GLN A 34 -10.09 -18.91 7.43
C GLN A 34 -8.81 -19.74 7.73
N ASP A 35 -7.73 -19.46 6.99
CA ASP A 35 -6.46 -20.16 7.12
C ASP A 35 -5.49 -19.27 7.92
N LEU A 36 -5.37 -19.58 9.22
CA LEU A 36 -4.53 -18.82 10.14
C LEU A 36 -3.03 -18.99 9.83
N ASN A 37 -2.61 -20.14 9.28
CA ASN A 37 -1.20 -20.38 8.94
C ASN A 37 -0.77 -19.52 7.75
N TYR A 38 -1.60 -19.46 6.71
CA TYR A 38 -1.33 -18.60 5.57
C TYR A 38 -1.50 -17.12 5.92
N THR A 39 -2.45 -16.76 6.77
CA THR A 39 -2.57 -15.39 7.30
C THR A 39 -1.27 -14.97 7.99
N PHE A 40 -0.78 -15.79 8.92
CA PHE A 40 0.50 -15.56 9.60
C PHE A 40 1.65 -15.45 8.61
N LEU A 41 1.75 -16.34 7.62
CA LEU A 41 2.80 -16.29 6.60
C LEU A 41 2.82 -14.93 5.88
N TYR A 42 1.67 -14.46 5.38
CA TYR A 42 1.61 -13.18 4.68
C TYR A 42 1.88 -11.98 5.61
N LEU A 43 1.44 -12.03 6.87
CA LEU A 43 1.81 -11.01 7.86
C LEU A 43 3.33 -10.95 8.06
N THR A 44 4.03 -12.09 8.13
CA THR A 44 5.51 -12.08 8.24
C THR A 44 6.21 -11.49 7.02
N TYR A 45 5.64 -11.66 5.81
CA TYR A 45 6.16 -11.00 4.61
C TYR A 45 5.99 -9.48 4.67
N LEU A 46 4.90 -9.02 5.29
CA LEU A 46 4.58 -7.61 5.41
C LEU A 46 5.53 -6.85 6.34
N VAL A 47 5.97 -7.48 7.45
CA VAL A 47 6.80 -6.83 8.48
C VAL A 47 8.00 -6.09 7.88
N ARG A 48 8.67 -6.69 6.88
CA ARG A 48 9.84 -6.05 6.26
C ARG A 48 9.46 -4.80 5.46
N GLY A 49 8.31 -4.81 4.77
CA GLY A 49 7.77 -3.65 4.08
C GLY A 49 7.45 -2.52 5.04
N LEU A 50 6.73 -2.82 6.12
CA LEU A 50 6.40 -1.86 7.18
C LEU A 50 7.65 -1.26 7.81
N ALA A 51 8.64 -2.09 8.13
CA ALA A 51 9.90 -1.59 8.70
C ALA A 51 10.66 -0.66 7.74
N ARG A 52 10.61 -0.93 6.44
CA ARG A 52 11.19 -0.05 5.42
C ARG A 52 10.46 1.29 5.38
N ILE A 53 9.12 1.27 5.41
CA ILE A 53 8.30 2.48 5.47
C ILE A 53 8.68 3.32 6.69
N GLU A 54 8.64 2.74 7.88
CA GLU A 54 8.95 3.43 9.14
C GLU A 54 10.35 4.06 9.12
N THR A 55 11.35 3.30 8.66
CA THR A 55 12.74 3.78 8.55
C THR A 55 12.88 4.93 7.56
N LEU A 56 12.21 4.85 6.41
CA LEU A 56 12.22 5.90 5.39
C LEU A 56 11.52 7.17 5.87
N MET A 57 10.39 7.04 6.58
CA MET A 57 9.66 8.16 7.19
C MET A 57 10.51 8.91 8.21
N HIS A 58 11.45 8.22 8.87
CA HIS A 58 12.43 8.82 9.79
C HIS A 58 13.69 9.36 9.07
N GLY A 59 13.69 9.45 7.74
CA GLY A 59 14.80 9.99 6.94
C GLY A 59 16.05 9.11 6.92
N GLU A 60 15.93 7.85 7.34
CA GLU A 60 17.01 6.89 7.37
C GLU A 60 17.01 5.97 6.14
N THR A 61 18.19 5.55 5.71
CA THR A 61 18.30 4.50 4.68
C THR A 61 18.04 3.11 5.31
N PRO A 62 17.08 2.32 4.80
CA PRO A 62 16.85 0.95 5.26
C PRO A 62 18.09 0.06 5.07
N ARG A 63 18.55 -0.57 6.16
CA ARG A 63 19.71 -1.47 6.15
C ARG A 63 19.28 -2.93 6.18
N ARG A 64 20.26 -3.84 6.21
CA ARG A 64 20.03 -5.30 6.29
C ARG A 64 19.14 -5.71 7.47
N LYS A 65 19.24 -4.99 8.60
CA LYS A 65 18.48 -5.21 9.83
C LYS A 65 17.38 -4.17 10.02
N VAL A 66 16.64 -3.85 8.96
CA VAL A 66 15.63 -2.76 8.95
C VAL A 66 14.58 -2.87 10.06
N ILE A 67 14.16 -4.07 10.46
CA ILE A 67 13.17 -4.25 11.54
C ILE A 67 13.68 -3.68 12.87
N TYR A 68 14.98 -3.78 13.15
CA TYR A 68 15.56 -3.21 14.37
C TYR A 68 15.64 -1.68 14.31
N GLN A 69 15.87 -1.10 13.13
CA GLN A 69 15.77 0.36 12.96
C GLN A 69 14.33 0.82 13.23
N ALA A 70 13.35 0.13 12.66
CA ALA A 70 11.94 0.45 12.86
C ALA A 70 11.47 0.26 14.32
N LEU A 71 12.01 -0.74 15.03
CA LEU A 71 11.79 -0.92 16.47
C LEU A 71 12.34 0.24 17.32
N GLU A 72 13.44 0.87 16.91
CA GLU A 72 13.97 2.05 17.60
C GLU A 72 13.05 3.28 17.43
N HIS A 73 12.43 3.41 16.25
CA HIS A 73 11.55 4.53 15.91
C HIS A 73 10.11 4.37 16.42
N ASN A 74 9.53 3.18 16.26
CA ASN A 74 8.14 2.89 16.63
C ASN A 74 8.03 1.54 17.38
N PRO A 75 8.55 1.48 18.61
CA PRO A 75 8.64 0.23 19.36
C PRO A 75 7.27 -0.39 19.64
N SER A 76 6.24 0.42 19.90
CA SER A 76 4.90 -0.08 20.23
C SER A 76 4.30 -0.86 19.06
N PHE A 77 4.31 -0.27 17.86
CA PHE A 77 3.78 -0.90 16.67
C PHE A 77 4.57 -2.17 16.30
N PHE A 78 5.90 -2.08 16.21
CA PHE A 78 6.73 -3.23 15.85
C PHE A 78 6.78 -4.34 16.91
N THR A 79 6.52 -4.03 18.18
CA THR A 79 6.30 -5.09 19.19
C THR A 79 5.06 -5.90 18.81
N ALA A 80 3.95 -5.27 18.46
CA ALA A 80 2.72 -5.95 18.13
C ALA A 80 2.80 -6.71 16.78
N VAL A 81 3.32 -6.08 15.74
CA VAL A 81 3.29 -6.65 14.38
C VAL A 81 4.48 -7.57 14.06
N PHE A 82 5.51 -7.62 14.91
CA PHE A 82 6.68 -8.49 14.71
C PHE A 82 7.00 -9.36 15.92
N THR A 83 7.33 -8.78 17.07
CA THR A 83 7.79 -9.55 18.23
C THR A 83 6.69 -10.46 18.76
N ASP A 84 5.52 -9.90 19.05
CA ASP A 84 4.36 -10.65 19.52
C ASP A 84 3.85 -11.62 18.46
N LEU A 85 3.91 -11.23 17.17
CA LEU A 85 3.60 -12.10 16.05
C LEU A 85 4.46 -13.37 16.02
N ILE A 86 5.72 -13.31 16.45
CA ILE A 86 6.60 -14.49 16.53
C ILE A 86 6.43 -15.23 17.85
N ASP A 87 6.22 -14.53 18.96
CA ASP A 87 6.34 -15.13 20.30
C ASP A 87 5.00 -15.66 20.86
N LYS A 88 3.86 -15.06 20.48
CA LYS A 88 2.54 -15.42 21.03
C LYS A 88 1.81 -16.49 20.20
N PRO A 89 0.79 -17.18 20.74
CA PRO A 89 -0.06 -18.07 19.95
C PRO A 89 -0.72 -17.35 18.77
N LYS A 90 -0.78 -18.00 17.61
CA LYS A 90 -1.31 -17.44 16.36
C LYS A 90 -2.77 -17.81 16.20
N ASP A 91 -3.57 -17.45 17.20
CA ASP A 91 -5.01 -17.63 17.16
C ASP A 91 -5.70 -16.52 16.35
N GLU A 92 -6.99 -16.70 16.12
CA GLU A 92 -7.79 -15.80 15.28
C GLU A 92 -7.82 -14.37 15.83
N THR A 93 -7.95 -14.22 17.16
CA THR A 93 -7.99 -12.90 17.81
C THR A 93 -6.67 -12.16 17.65
N MET A 94 -5.56 -12.87 17.85
CA MET A 94 -4.22 -12.32 17.70
C MET A 94 -3.97 -11.84 16.26
N LEU A 95 -4.23 -12.70 15.27
CA LEU A 95 -3.97 -12.36 13.87
C LEU A 95 -4.89 -11.25 13.35
N ARG A 96 -6.15 -11.22 13.80
CA ARG A 96 -7.07 -10.11 13.53
C ARG A 96 -6.54 -8.78 14.05
N GLY A 97 -6.11 -8.75 15.31
CA GLY A 97 -5.58 -7.53 15.91
C GLY A 97 -4.28 -7.05 15.25
N VAL A 98 -3.49 -7.95 14.65
CA VAL A 98 -2.32 -7.55 13.85
C VAL A 98 -2.75 -6.97 12.50
N LEU A 99 -3.72 -7.58 11.80
CA LEU A 99 -4.26 -7.04 10.55
C LEU A 99 -4.82 -5.63 10.74
N GLU A 100 -5.64 -5.43 11.77
CA GLU A 100 -6.23 -4.12 12.10
C GLU A 100 -5.16 -3.07 12.39
N GLN A 101 -4.12 -3.41 13.18
CA GLN A 101 -3.02 -2.47 13.46
C GLN A 101 -2.23 -2.09 12.21
N VAL A 102 -1.99 -3.05 11.34
CA VAL A 102 -1.30 -2.81 10.06
C VAL A 102 -2.11 -1.90 9.16
N ASP A 103 -3.41 -2.17 9.01
CA ASP A 103 -4.30 -1.40 8.17
C ASP A 103 -4.41 0.05 8.67
N MET A 104 -4.62 0.24 9.98
CA MET A 104 -4.61 1.57 10.60
C MET A 104 -3.27 2.29 10.40
N TYR A 105 -2.13 1.60 10.55
CA TYR A 105 -0.82 2.22 10.34
C TYR A 105 -0.65 2.73 8.90
N LEU A 106 -1.12 1.97 7.89
CA LEU A 106 -1.07 2.43 6.50
C LEU A 106 -2.02 3.60 6.26
N GLU A 107 -3.21 3.55 6.85
CA GLU A 107 -4.24 4.60 6.75
C GLU A 107 -3.78 5.92 7.37
N ASP A 108 -3.29 5.90 8.62
CA ASP A 108 -2.80 7.08 9.32
C ASP A 108 -1.68 7.82 8.56
N ASN A 109 -0.94 7.09 7.72
CA ASN A 109 0.18 7.62 6.96
C ASN A 109 -0.12 7.78 5.45
N LEU A 110 -1.33 7.48 4.99
CA LEU A 110 -1.64 7.29 3.57
C LEU A 110 -1.27 8.50 2.71
N GLN A 111 -1.49 9.72 3.22
CA GLN A 111 -1.20 10.96 2.50
C GLN A 111 0.29 11.09 2.18
N THR A 112 1.16 10.67 3.09
CA THR A 112 2.62 10.70 2.88
C THR A 112 3.08 9.54 2.00
N LEU A 113 2.52 8.35 2.23
CA LEU A 113 2.90 7.12 1.54
C LEU A 113 2.51 7.16 0.05
N PHE A 114 1.31 7.64 -0.24
CA PHE A 114 0.73 7.69 -1.58
C PHE A 114 0.85 9.06 -2.24
N LYS A 115 1.57 10.00 -1.63
CA LYS A 115 1.78 11.34 -2.19
C LYS A 115 2.07 11.36 -3.69
N PRO A 116 3.00 10.55 -4.25
CA PRO A 116 3.25 10.56 -5.69
C PRO A 116 2.02 10.22 -6.54
N LEU A 117 1.19 9.27 -6.09
CA LEU A 117 -0.04 8.87 -6.79
C LEU A 117 -1.12 9.96 -6.67
N LEU A 118 -1.32 10.47 -5.45
CA LEU A 118 -2.32 11.50 -5.18
C LEU A 118 -2.00 12.79 -5.94
N ASP A 119 -0.75 13.25 -5.90
CA ASP A 119 -0.29 14.42 -6.68
C ASP A 119 -0.54 14.21 -8.18
N PHE A 120 -0.24 13.02 -8.72
CA PHE A 120 -0.47 12.72 -10.15
C PHE A 120 -1.96 12.77 -10.53
N LEU A 121 -2.84 12.23 -9.69
CA LEU A 121 -4.28 12.22 -9.94
C LEU A 121 -4.86 13.64 -9.81
N GLU A 122 -4.44 14.40 -8.80
CA GLU A 122 -4.87 15.79 -8.60
C GLU A 122 -4.39 16.70 -9.75
N GLU A 123 -3.12 16.61 -10.14
CA GLU A 123 -2.54 17.37 -11.26
C GLU A 123 -3.19 17.02 -12.60
N SER A 124 -3.76 15.81 -12.72
CA SER A 124 -4.43 15.36 -13.94
C SER A 124 -5.76 16.08 -14.20
N GLY A 125 -6.44 16.54 -13.15
CA GLY A 125 -7.72 17.26 -13.21
C GLY A 125 -8.94 16.46 -13.71
N ASP A 126 -8.75 15.21 -14.10
CA ASP A 126 -9.74 14.28 -14.64
C ASP A 126 -9.38 12.85 -14.19
N GLU A 127 -10.29 11.89 -14.37
CA GLU A 127 -10.02 10.48 -14.07
C GLU A 127 -8.85 9.93 -14.91
N ARG A 128 -8.03 9.07 -14.28
CA ARG A 128 -6.92 8.37 -14.92
C ARG A 128 -7.11 6.89 -14.85
N THR A 129 -6.95 6.22 -15.98
CA THR A 129 -7.08 4.78 -16.02
C THR A 129 -5.88 4.10 -15.35
N ILE A 130 -6.05 2.85 -14.94
CA ILE A 130 -4.93 2.07 -14.40
C ILE A 130 -3.75 1.99 -15.40
N THR A 131 -4.05 1.96 -16.70
CA THR A 131 -3.03 2.00 -17.76
C THR A 131 -2.29 3.34 -17.79
N ASP A 132 -2.98 4.47 -17.67
CA ASP A 132 -2.35 5.80 -17.57
C ASP A 132 -1.42 5.89 -16.35
N ILE A 133 -1.86 5.37 -15.20
CA ILE A 133 -1.09 5.31 -13.96
C ILE A 133 0.20 4.48 -14.16
N TYR A 134 0.09 3.27 -14.73
CA TYR A 134 1.28 2.45 -15.04
C TYR A 134 2.22 3.11 -16.05
N MET A 135 1.70 3.85 -17.03
CA MET A 135 2.51 4.60 -17.99
C MET A 135 3.29 5.73 -17.31
N HIS A 136 2.67 6.45 -16.35
CA HIS A 136 3.30 7.54 -15.63
C HIS A 136 4.42 7.07 -14.69
N PHE A 137 4.15 6.07 -13.83
CA PHE A 137 5.13 5.58 -12.85
C PHE A 137 6.15 4.59 -13.45
N GLY A 138 5.93 4.18 -14.70
CA GLY A 138 6.74 3.23 -15.45
C GLY A 138 6.54 1.78 -15.01
N LYS A 139 7.18 0.84 -15.71
CA LYS A 139 7.18 -0.61 -15.41
C LYS A 139 7.96 -0.98 -14.13
N ARG A 140 7.79 -0.21 -13.06
CA ARG A 140 8.18 -0.68 -11.73
C ARG A 140 7.23 -1.84 -11.40
N GLU A 141 7.72 -2.90 -10.77
CA GLU A 141 6.90 -4.03 -10.28
C GLU A 141 6.04 -3.59 -9.09
N LEU A 142 5.27 -2.52 -9.28
CA LEU A 142 4.38 -1.96 -8.29
C LEU A 142 3.03 -2.62 -8.45
N ALA A 143 2.48 -3.09 -7.34
CA ALA A 143 1.10 -3.57 -7.27
C ALA A 143 0.13 -2.37 -7.24
N LEU A 144 0.19 -1.50 -8.26
CA LEU A 144 -0.57 -0.24 -8.29
C LEU A 144 -2.07 -0.48 -8.29
N GLU A 145 -2.53 -1.54 -8.94
CA GLU A 145 -3.94 -1.94 -8.94
C GLU A 145 -4.44 -2.18 -7.51
N LEU A 146 -3.74 -3.02 -6.73
CA LEU A 146 -4.11 -3.31 -5.34
C LEU A 146 -3.97 -2.08 -4.42
N ALA A 147 -3.03 -1.19 -4.72
CA ALA A 147 -2.90 0.07 -3.99
C ALA A 147 -4.07 1.01 -4.26
N CYS A 148 -4.49 1.15 -5.52
CA CYS A 148 -5.65 1.95 -5.89
C CYS A 148 -6.94 1.34 -5.33
N GLU A 149 -7.13 0.01 -5.42
CA GLU A 149 -8.26 -0.67 -4.80
C GLU A 149 -8.34 -0.41 -3.28
N TRP A 150 -7.22 -0.51 -2.57
CA TRP A 150 -7.19 -0.23 -1.13
C TRP A 150 -7.52 1.24 -0.84
N LEU A 151 -6.98 2.19 -1.60
CA LEU A 151 -7.31 3.62 -1.44
C LEU A 151 -8.79 3.92 -1.75
N SER A 152 -9.39 3.25 -2.73
CA SER A 152 -10.83 3.36 -3.02
C SER A 152 -11.68 2.81 -1.88
N GLN A 153 -11.28 1.69 -1.26
CA GLN A 153 -11.95 1.13 -0.09
C GLN A 153 -11.86 2.04 1.13
N LYS A 154 -10.79 2.85 1.22
CA LYS A 154 -10.61 3.89 2.23
C LYS A 154 -11.31 5.20 1.88
N GLU A 155 -12.08 5.24 0.79
CA GLU A 155 -12.79 6.44 0.33
C GLU A 155 -11.84 7.63 0.10
N VAL A 156 -10.57 7.36 -0.23
CA VAL A 156 -9.57 8.41 -0.51
C VAL A 156 -9.61 8.81 -1.98
N ILE A 157 -9.83 7.84 -2.87
CA ILE A 157 -9.94 8.06 -4.33
C ILE A 157 -11.25 7.47 -4.82
N GLU A 158 -11.84 8.09 -5.84
CA GLU A 158 -13.03 7.57 -6.50
C GLU A 158 -12.63 6.56 -7.58
N GLN A 159 -13.40 5.49 -7.73
CA GLN A 159 -13.19 4.47 -8.76
C GLN A 159 -14.33 4.44 -9.78
N PHE A 160 -13.96 4.48 -11.06
CA PHE A 160 -14.85 4.45 -12.21
C PHE A 160 -14.47 3.33 -13.19
N SER A 161 -15.31 3.13 -14.20
CA SER A 161 -15.02 2.30 -15.37
C SER A 161 -14.81 3.22 -16.57
N ALA A 162 -13.68 3.08 -17.27
CA ALA A 162 -13.37 3.87 -18.46
C ALA A 162 -13.02 2.97 -19.66
N PRO A 163 -13.48 3.32 -20.88
CA PRO A 163 -13.18 2.56 -22.08
C PRO A 163 -11.78 2.85 -22.62
N VAL A 164 -10.96 1.81 -22.80
CA VAL A 164 -9.61 1.89 -23.38
C VAL A 164 -9.46 0.99 -24.60
N ARG A 165 -8.68 1.46 -25.59
CA ARG A 165 -8.35 0.68 -26.80
C ARG A 165 -7.03 -0.05 -26.62
N LEU A 166 -7.03 -1.37 -26.81
CA LEU A 166 -5.83 -2.20 -26.68
C LEU A 166 -4.74 -1.86 -27.69
N THR A 167 -5.13 -1.41 -28.89
CA THR A 167 -4.23 -0.92 -29.94
C THR A 167 -4.86 0.26 -30.66
N LYS A 168 -4.04 1.02 -31.40
CA LYS A 168 -4.54 2.14 -32.22
C LYS A 168 -5.61 1.72 -33.23
N ASP A 169 -5.52 0.48 -33.73
CA ASP A 169 -6.40 -0.07 -34.76
C ASP A 169 -7.58 -0.89 -34.19
N SER A 170 -7.68 -1.01 -32.87
CA SER A 170 -8.77 -1.75 -32.22
C SER A 170 -10.13 -1.10 -32.52
N GLN A 171 -11.06 -1.88 -33.07
CA GLN A 171 -12.44 -1.44 -33.34
C GLN A 171 -13.34 -1.48 -32.10
N THR A 172 -12.92 -2.18 -31.05
CA THR A 172 -13.64 -2.32 -29.78
C THR A 172 -12.80 -1.77 -28.63
N SER A 173 -13.45 -1.13 -27.68
CA SER A 173 -12.88 -0.77 -26.38
C SER A 173 -13.07 -1.90 -25.37
N VAL A 174 -12.19 -1.94 -24.39
CA VAL A 174 -12.36 -2.72 -23.15
C VAL A 174 -12.53 -1.75 -22.00
N GLU A 175 -13.33 -2.11 -21.01
CA GLU A 175 -13.46 -1.32 -19.79
C GLU A 175 -12.30 -1.63 -18.85
N GLU A 176 -11.69 -0.60 -18.28
CA GLU A 176 -10.69 -0.73 -17.21
C GLU A 176 -10.98 0.22 -16.05
N PRO A 177 -10.47 -0.09 -14.83
CA PRO A 177 -10.59 0.81 -13.70
C PRO A 177 -9.93 2.16 -14.00
N ALA A 178 -10.63 3.23 -13.63
CA ALA A 178 -10.11 4.58 -13.61
C ALA A 178 -10.30 5.21 -12.24
N TYR A 179 -9.40 6.11 -11.88
CA TYR A 179 -9.35 6.69 -10.55
C TYR A 179 -9.27 8.21 -10.62
N TYR A 180 -9.96 8.86 -9.70
CA TYR A 180 -9.94 10.31 -9.54
C TYR A 180 -9.62 10.67 -8.09
N TYR A 181 -8.91 11.77 -7.91
CA TYR A 181 -8.60 12.32 -6.61
C TYR A 181 -8.66 13.85 -6.68
N ASP A 182 -9.38 14.44 -5.73
CA ASP A 182 -9.39 15.88 -5.48
C ASP A 182 -9.39 16.10 -3.96
N ALA A 183 -8.33 16.73 -3.46
CA ALA A 183 -8.14 16.98 -2.03
C ALA A 183 -9.22 17.88 -1.42
N ASN A 184 -9.98 18.61 -2.25
CA ASN A 184 -11.06 19.50 -1.83
C ASN A 184 -12.44 18.94 -2.16
N ASN A 185 -12.54 17.71 -2.66
CA ASN A 185 -13.81 17.11 -3.01
C ASN A 185 -14.67 16.94 -1.75
N PRO A 186 -15.81 17.63 -1.64
CA PRO A 186 -16.66 17.55 -0.45
C PRO A 186 -17.54 16.29 -0.41
N PHE A 187 -17.43 15.42 -1.42
CA PHE A 187 -18.24 14.21 -1.58
C PHE A 187 -17.48 12.92 -1.28
N LEU A 188 -16.21 13.02 -0.89
CA LEU A 188 -15.41 11.96 -0.26
C LEU A 188 -15.38 12.16 1.26
#